data_AF-A0A6B3TP33-F1
#
_entry.id   AF-A0A6B3TP33-F1
#
_cell.length_a   1.000
_cell.length_b   1.000
_cell.length_c   1.000
_cell.angle_alpha   90.00
_cell.angle_beta   90.00
_cell.angle_gamma   90.00
#
_symmetry.space_group_name_H-M   'P 1'
#
loop_
_entity.id
_entity.type
_entity.pdbx_description
1 polymer ?
#
loop_
_entity_poly.entity_id
_entity_poly.type
_entity_poly.pdbx_seq_one_letter_code
_entity_poly.pdbx_strand_id
1 'polypeptide(L)'
;MDIDFLRKELKKIHIRNVPNADVEVVNDSSLKMIGKGRQGAVFAVTDDICVKVFGNEEDCEREYQALSMGKHTNLFPKVHDKGKLHIAMDMIKGVDLREYLQSQPLTPELSAKLIEMLLTFKEIGFERIDHHKRQIYLLEDGNLKVIDVARTIWRDRVYPYPRKLLNSFGEEIKQQFLSHVKELNPKLYDEWLHYIRMEELSRQICQVLMNESTKKQNLDKLCEKLLIRDNEKEYIKHLHGLVHKVFKEEWVKMMILKGMDPEKVMQKIDEHWDSLKREELQPSKKIRETKKSKVKLREANHVGVPKKRYEGAVVGIKMKPRRFY
;
A
#
# COMPACT_ATOMS: atom_id res chain seq x y z
N MET A 1 24.74 -26.69 -7.21
CA MET A 1 24.55 -26.70 -5.74
C MET A 1 24.31 -28.13 -5.30
N ASP A 2 25.00 -28.61 -4.27
CA ASP A 2 24.68 -29.91 -3.64
C ASP A 2 23.48 -29.72 -2.70
N ILE A 3 22.33 -30.27 -3.09
CA ILE A 3 21.06 -30.14 -2.36
C ILE A 3 21.09 -30.96 -1.06
N ASP A 4 21.78 -32.11 -1.04
CA ASP A 4 21.82 -32.97 0.14
C ASP A 4 22.72 -32.38 1.22
N PHE A 5 23.84 -31.78 0.81
CA PHE A 5 24.65 -30.94 1.69
C PHE A 5 23.81 -29.79 2.28
N LEU A 6 23.13 -29.02 1.43
CA LEU A 6 22.30 -27.89 1.89
C LEU A 6 21.25 -28.34 2.92
N ARG A 7 20.53 -29.43 2.63
CA ARG A 7 19.52 -29.98 3.56
C ARG A 7 20.11 -30.41 4.90
N LYS A 8 21.34 -30.93 4.92
CA LYS A 8 22.04 -31.29 6.16
C LYS A 8 22.42 -30.06 6.98
N GLU A 9 22.86 -28.99 6.32
CA GLU A 9 23.20 -27.73 6.99
C GLU A 9 21.97 -27.00 7.52
N LEU A 10 20.87 -26.97 6.76
CA LEU A 10 19.63 -26.34 7.17
C LEU A 10 19.02 -26.93 8.45
N LYS A 11 19.23 -28.23 8.72
CA LYS A 11 18.80 -28.88 9.98
C LYS A 11 19.50 -28.31 11.23
N LYS A 12 20.61 -27.61 11.05
CA LYS A 12 21.41 -26.99 12.12
C LYS A 12 21.11 -25.50 12.29
N ILE A 13 20.17 -24.96 11.52
CA ILE A 13 19.77 -23.55 11.57
C ILE A 13 18.36 -23.47 12.13
N HIS A 14 18.21 -22.70 13.21
CA HIS A 14 16.92 -22.46 13.84
C HIS A 14 16.62 -20.96 13.83
N ILE A 15 15.45 -20.60 13.29
CA ILE A 15 14.97 -19.23 13.17
C ILE A 15 13.72 -19.08 14.03
N ARG A 16 13.69 -18.04 14.88
CA ARG A 16 12.51 -17.71 15.69
C ARG A 16 12.05 -16.29 15.39
N ASN A 17 10.78 -16.13 15.04
CA ASN A 17 10.16 -14.82 14.90
C ASN A 17 10.02 -14.15 16.28
N VAL A 18 10.40 -12.88 16.36
CA VAL A 18 10.23 -12.03 17.54
C VAL A 18 9.27 -10.89 17.19
N PRO A 19 8.23 -10.61 18.00
CA PRO A 19 7.31 -9.51 17.75
C PRO A 19 8.05 -8.18 17.61
N ASN A 20 7.77 -7.44 16.53
CA ASN A 20 8.33 -6.12 16.24
C ASN A 20 9.87 -6.04 16.13
N ALA A 21 10.58 -7.16 16.05
CA ALA A 21 12.03 -7.22 15.92
C ALA A 21 12.45 -8.13 14.75
N ASP A 22 13.75 -8.12 14.45
CA ASP A 22 14.33 -9.12 13.55
C ASP A 22 14.37 -10.49 14.23
N VAL A 23 14.44 -11.55 13.42
CA VAL A 23 14.48 -12.92 13.93
C VAL A 23 15.69 -13.17 14.84
N GLU A 24 15.47 -14.05 15.82
CA GLU A 24 16.54 -14.73 16.54
C GLU A 24 17.04 -15.90 15.68
N VAL A 25 18.37 -16.06 15.64
CA VAL A 25 19.05 -17.05 14.80
C VAL A 25 19.99 -17.86 15.68
N VAL A 26 19.81 -19.17 15.70
CA VAL A 26 20.81 -20.13 16.20
C VAL A 26 21.37 -20.86 14.98
N ASN A 27 22.67 -20.74 14.75
CA ASN A 27 23.34 -21.28 13.58
C ASN A 27 24.51 -22.18 14.00
N ASP A 28 24.26 -23.49 14.02
CA ASP A 28 25.29 -24.52 14.27
C ASP A 28 25.80 -25.13 12.95
N SER A 29 25.48 -24.49 11.82
CA SER A 29 25.94 -24.89 10.49
C SER A 29 27.27 -24.21 10.13
N SER A 30 27.88 -24.67 9.04
CA SER A 30 29.03 -24.04 8.40
C SER A 30 28.68 -22.83 7.53
N LEU A 31 27.39 -22.58 7.27
CA LEU A 31 26.94 -21.50 6.39
C LEU A 31 27.08 -20.14 7.07
N LYS A 32 27.68 -19.18 6.37
CA LYS A 32 27.85 -17.81 6.85
C LYS A 32 26.53 -17.04 6.71
N MET A 33 26.01 -16.52 7.81
CA MET A 33 24.89 -15.57 7.77
C MET A 33 25.35 -14.25 7.16
N ILE A 34 24.66 -13.78 6.13
CA ILE A 34 24.96 -12.53 5.41
C ILE A 34 23.91 -11.44 5.67
N GLY A 35 22.75 -11.81 6.22
CA GLY A 35 21.74 -10.84 6.60
C GLY A 35 20.61 -11.47 7.41
N LYS A 36 19.84 -10.64 8.11
CA LYS A 36 18.60 -11.06 8.76
C LYS A 36 17.57 -9.93 8.75
N GLY A 37 16.31 -10.30 8.90
CA GLY A 37 15.20 -9.37 9.02
C GLY A 37 14.07 -9.97 9.83
N ARG A 38 12.87 -9.39 9.72
CA ARG A 38 11.69 -9.78 10.52
C ARG A 38 11.14 -11.18 10.22
N GLN A 39 11.33 -11.67 9.00
CA GLN A 39 10.74 -12.94 8.54
C GLN A 39 11.74 -14.10 8.55
N GLY A 40 13.04 -13.81 8.48
CA GLY A 40 14.06 -14.82 8.29
C GLY A 40 15.48 -14.26 8.23
N ALA A 41 16.43 -15.17 8.06
CA ALA A 41 17.84 -14.87 7.87
C ALA A 41 18.36 -15.48 6.56
N VAL A 42 19.37 -14.84 5.97
CA VAL A 42 19.97 -15.23 4.70
C VAL A 42 21.38 -15.71 4.96
N PHE A 43 21.72 -16.85 4.38
CA PHE A 43 23.02 -17.50 4.51
C PHE A 43 23.63 -17.71 3.13
N ALA A 44 24.94 -17.49 3.00
CA ALA A 44 25.68 -17.81 1.80
C ALA A 44 25.88 -19.33 1.71
N VAL A 45 25.57 -19.92 0.55
CA VAL A 45 25.77 -21.34 0.26
C VAL A 45 27.00 -21.53 -0.63
N THR A 46 27.09 -20.72 -1.68
CA THR A 46 28.26 -20.55 -2.55
C THR A 46 28.41 -19.07 -2.90
N ASP A 47 29.40 -18.72 -3.72
CA ASP A 47 29.57 -17.33 -4.17
C ASP A 47 28.37 -16.80 -4.97
N ASP A 48 27.62 -17.68 -5.63
CA ASP A 48 26.49 -17.32 -6.50
C ASP A 48 25.12 -17.71 -5.94
N ILE A 49 25.07 -18.40 -4.80
CA ILE A 49 23.81 -18.92 -4.24
C ILE A 49 23.72 -18.57 -2.76
N CYS A 50 22.58 -18.02 -2.37
CA CYS A 50 22.19 -17.86 -0.98
C CYS A 50 20.93 -18.67 -0.66
N VAL A 51 20.70 -18.90 0.62
CA VAL A 51 19.46 -19.48 1.13
C VAL A 51 18.86 -18.56 2.18
N LYS A 52 17.58 -18.20 2.00
CA LYS A 52 16.79 -17.51 3.03
C LYS A 52 16.05 -18.56 3.83
N VAL A 53 16.28 -18.59 5.14
CA VAL A 53 15.60 -19.47 6.11
C VAL A 53 14.60 -18.62 6.89
N PHE A 54 13.35 -19.06 6.91
CA PHE A 54 12.21 -18.35 7.47
C PHE A 54 11.86 -18.89 8.86
N GLY A 55 11.30 -18.02 9.71
CA GLY A 55 10.79 -18.45 11.02
C GLY A 55 9.42 -19.14 10.97
N ASN A 56 8.68 -19.02 9.85
CA ASN A 56 7.39 -19.67 9.64
C ASN A 56 7.15 -19.98 8.14
N GLU A 57 6.28 -20.96 7.88
CA GLU A 57 6.00 -21.45 6.52
C GLU A 57 5.19 -20.44 5.69
N GLU A 58 4.35 -19.63 6.34
CA GLU A 58 3.47 -18.69 5.65
C GLU A 58 4.27 -17.56 4.97
N ASP A 59 5.25 -16.99 5.67
CA ASP A 59 6.17 -15.99 5.09
C ASP A 59 7.02 -16.59 3.98
N CYS A 60 7.46 -17.85 4.12
CA CYS A 60 8.22 -18.56 3.09
C CYS A 60 7.38 -18.77 1.82
N GLU A 61 6.15 -19.24 1.97
CA GLU A 61 5.24 -19.48 0.86
C GLU A 61 4.87 -18.16 0.16
N ARG A 62 4.62 -17.09 0.92
CA ARG A 62 4.35 -15.76 0.35
C ARG A 62 5.53 -15.20 -0.45
N GLU A 63 6.77 -15.35 0.04
CA GLU A 63 7.96 -14.97 -0.73
C GLU A 63 8.05 -15.79 -2.03
N TYR A 64 7.92 -17.11 -1.94
CA TYR A 64 8.03 -18.00 -3.10
C TYR A 64 6.97 -17.70 -4.17
N GLN A 65 5.73 -17.43 -3.75
CA GLN A 65 4.65 -17.04 -4.67
C GLN A 65 4.98 -15.73 -5.39
N ALA A 66 5.43 -14.70 -4.67
CA ALA A 66 5.81 -13.42 -5.27
C ALA A 66 6.97 -13.57 -6.27
N LEU A 67 8.02 -14.33 -5.91
CA LEU A 67 9.12 -14.66 -6.82
C LEU A 67 8.64 -15.44 -8.06
N SER A 68 7.70 -16.36 -7.87
CA SER A 68 7.15 -17.19 -8.95
C SER A 68 6.33 -16.39 -9.97
N MET A 69 5.58 -15.38 -9.53
CA MET A 69 4.85 -14.47 -10.43
C MET A 69 5.82 -13.70 -11.34
N GLY A 70 6.96 -13.29 -10.80
CA GLY A 70 7.99 -12.55 -11.50
C GLY A 70 9.02 -13.39 -12.26
N LYS A 71 8.91 -14.73 -12.28
CA LYS A 71 9.97 -15.64 -12.76
C LYS A 71 10.41 -15.44 -14.23
N HIS A 72 9.54 -14.83 -15.04
CA HIS A 72 9.79 -14.55 -16.45
C HIS A 72 10.49 -13.21 -16.69
N THR A 73 10.66 -12.42 -15.62
CA THR A 73 11.34 -11.13 -15.63
C THR A 73 12.77 -11.30 -15.13
N ASN A 74 13.66 -10.37 -15.47
CA ASN A 74 15.00 -10.34 -14.89
C ASN A 74 15.05 -9.56 -13.55
N LEU A 75 13.92 -9.18 -12.95
CA LEU A 75 13.90 -8.32 -11.75
C LEU A 75 14.15 -9.08 -10.44
N PHE A 76 14.00 -10.40 -10.43
CA PHE A 76 14.07 -11.19 -9.20
C PHE A 76 15.23 -12.18 -9.26
N PRO A 77 15.77 -12.61 -8.11
CA PRO A 77 16.74 -13.70 -8.07
C PRO A 77 16.09 -15.00 -8.54
N LYS A 78 16.81 -15.81 -9.32
CA LYS A 78 16.33 -17.12 -9.75
C LYS A 78 16.26 -18.05 -8.54
N VAL A 79 15.12 -18.72 -8.37
CA VAL A 79 14.95 -19.75 -7.33
C VAL A 79 15.53 -21.08 -7.83
N HIS A 80 16.37 -21.71 -7.01
CA HIS A 80 17.01 -23.00 -7.29
C HIS A 80 16.39 -24.15 -6.50
N ASP A 81 15.93 -23.90 -5.26
CA ASP A 81 15.28 -24.89 -4.41
C ASP A 81 14.31 -24.22 -3.43
N LYS A 82 13.24 -24.94 -3.08
CA LYS A 82 12.23 -24.49 -2.10
C LYS A 82 11.89 -25.63 -1.15
N GLY A 83 12.03 -25.36 0.15
CA GLY A 83 11.52 -26.21 1.21
C GLY A 83 10.36 -25.58 1.96
N LYS A 84 10.04 -26.15 3.13
CA LYS A 84 8.97 -25.63 3.99
C LYS A 84 9.30 -24.27 4.61
N LEU A 85 10.55 -24.09 5.00
CA LEU A 85 11.04 -22.91 5.70
C LEU A 85 12.26 -22.29 5.02
N HIS A 86 12.53 -22.62 3.76
CA HIS A 86 13.69 -22.09 3.06
C HIS A 86 13.47 -21.91 1.56
N ILE A 87 14.18 -20.95 0.99
CA ILE A 87 14.28 -20.72 -0.45
C ILE A 87 15.76 -20.50 -0.78
N ALA A 88 16.33 -21.36 -1.60
CA ALA A 88 17.65 -21.17 -2.18
C ALA A 88 17.52 -20.43 -3.51
N MET A 89 18.27 -19.34 -3.69
CA MET A 89 18.15 -18.45 -4.84
C MET A 89 19.50 -17.80 -5.20
N ASP A 90 19.55 -17.13 -6.34
CA ASP A 90 20.74 -16.37 -6.76
C ASP A 90 21.21 -15.40 -5.66
N MET A 91 22.52 -15.35 -5.45
CA MET A 91 23.17 -14.27 -4.71
C MET A 91 23.16 -13.00 -5.57
N ILE A 92 22.60 -11.91 -5.04
CA ILE A 92 22.64 -10.62 -5.72
C ILE A 92 23.96 -9.92 -5.40
N LYS A 93 24.77 -9.74 -6.44
CA LYS A 93 26.07 -9.05 -6.40
C LYS A 93 25.92 -7.64 -6.97
N GLY A 94 25.29 -6.75 -6.21
CA GLY A 94 25.06 -5.37 -6.61
C GLY A 94 25.03 -4.43 -5.42
N VAL A 95 24.98 -3.12 -5.69
CA VAL A 95 24.86 -2.09 -4.66
C VAL A 95 23.38 -1.78 -4.43
N ASP A 96 22.97 -1.68 -3.16
CA ASP A 96 21.59 -1.30 -2.85
C ASP A 96 21.35 0.18 -3.19
N LEU A 97 20.15 0.53 -3.66
CA LEU A 97 19.86 1.87 -4.18
C LEU A 97 19.98 2.97 -3.12
N ARG A 98 19.87 2.65 -1.81
CA ARG A 98 20.18 3.63 -0.76
C ARG A 98 21.67 3.94 -0.77
N GLU A 99 22.53 2.93 -0.82
CA GLU A 99 24.00 3.12 -0.83
C GLU A 99 24.45 3.84 -2.11
N TYR A 100 23.93 3.43 -3.27
CA TYR A 100 24.24 4.10 -4.54
C TYR A 100 23.95 5.60 -4.49
N LEU A 101 22.73 5.96 -4.07
CA LEU A 101 22.26 7.35 -4.02
C LEU A 101 22.89 8.19 -2.90
N GLN A 102 23.76 7.63 -2.05
CA GLN A 102 24.55 8.43 -1.10
C GLN A 102 25.71 9.17 -1.76
N SER A 103 26.24 8.63 -2.87
CA SER A 103 27.43 9.17 -3.54
C SER A 103 27.25 9.40 -5.04
N GLN A 104 26.21 8.83 -5.65
CA GLN A 104 25.93 8.93 -7.07
C GLN A 104 24.59 9.63 -7.31
N PRO A 105 24.49 10.46 -8.36
CA PRO A 105 23.24 11.11 -8.71
C PRO A 105 22.22 10.10 -9.25
N LEU A 106 20.94 10.43 -9.09
CA LEU A 106 19.88 9.74 -9.82
C LEU A 106 19.92 10.21 -11.28
N THR A 107 20.27 9.34 -12.21
CA THR A 107 20.30 9.68 -13.64
C THR A 107 18.94 9.44 -14.31
N PRO A 108 18.65 10.06 -15.47
CA PRO A 108 17.45 9.75 -16.25
C PRO A 108 17.34 8.27 -16.65
N GLU A 109 18.47 7.61 -16.94
CA GLU A 109 18.51 6.19 -17.30
C GLU A 109 18.14 5.30 -16.11
N LEU A 110 18.66 5.61 -14.92
CA LEU A 110 18.28 4.90 -13.70
C LEU A 110 16.81 5.15 -13.36
N SER A 111 16.31 6.38 -13.54
CA SER A 111 14.88 6.68 -13.41
C SER A 111 14.03 5.86 -14.38
N ALA A 112 14.45 5.70 -15.64
CA ALA A 112 13.74 4.89 -16.62
C ALA A 112 13.64 3.42 -16.19
N LYS A 113 14.74 2.83 -15.71
CA LYS A 113 14.77 1.46 -15.17
C LYS A 113 13.89 1.29 -13.94
N LEU A 114 13.85 2.29 -13.06
CA LEU A 114 12.95 2.29 -11.91
C LEU A 114 11.48 2.37 -12.35
N ILE A 115 11.15 3.19 -13.36
CA ILE A 115 9.80 3.26 -13.92
C ILE A 115 9.41 1.91 -14.53
N GLU A 116 10.29 1.31 -15.34
CA GLU A 116 10.07 -0.02 -15.93
C GLU A 116 9.81 -1.07 -14.84
N MET A 117 10.66 -1.12 -13.80
CA MET A 117 10.46 -2.01 -12.65
C MET A 117 9.07 -1.85 -12.01
N LEU A 118 8.61 -0.61 -11.80
CA LEU A 118 7.29 -0.33 -11.21
C LEU A 118 6.13 -0.76 -12.14
N LEU A 119 6.30 -0.61 -13.45
CA LEU A 119 5.33 -1.07 -14.44
C LEU A 119 5.29 -2.60 -14.52
N THR A 120 6.45 -3.25 -14.51
CA THR A 120 6.54 -4.72 -14.48
C THR A 120 5.85 -5.28 -13.24
N PHE A 121 5.95 -4.64 -12.06
CA PHE A 121 5.19 -5.07 -10.88
C PHE A 121 3.67 -5.04 -11.09
N LYS A 122 3.15 -4.03 -11.80
CA LYS A 122 1.73 -3.99 -12.18
C LYS A 122 1.39 -5.13 -13.15
N GLU A 123 2.24 -5.36 -14.15
CA GLU A 123 2.02 -6.38 -15.19
C GLU A 123 2.00 -7.80 -14.63
N ILE A 124 2.90 -8.13 -13.72
CA ILE A 124 2.95 -9.46 -13.08
C ILE A 124 1.86 -9.64 -12.01
N GLY A 125 1.06 -8.62 -11.74
CA GLY A 125 -0.09 -8.68 -10.84
C GLY A 125 0.23 -8.50 -9.36
N PHE A 126 1.32 -7.81 -9.00
CA PHE A 126 1.56 -7.46 -7.60
C PHE A 126 0.49 -6.46 -7.12
N GLU A 127 -0.10 -6.72 -5.95
CA GLU A 127 -1.01 -5.79 -5.31
C GLU A 127 -0.28 -4.50 -4.93
N ARG A 128 0.94 -4.62 -4.39
CA ARG A 128 1.82 -3.49 -4.10
C ARG A 128 2.84 -3.31 -5.22
N ILE A 129 2.81 -2.14 -5.84
CA ILE A 129 3.64 -1.81 -6.99
C ILE A 129 5.01 -1.22 -6.64
N ASP A 130 5.45 -1.24 -5.37
CA ASP A 130 6.68 -0.55 -4.96
C ASP A 130 7.39 -1.15 -3.74
N HIS A 131 8.69 -0.84 -3.65
CA HIS A 131 9.57 -1.20 -2.53
C HIS A 131 10.29 0.02 -1.97
N HIS A 132 10.93 -0.11 -0.81
CA HIS A 132 11.83 0.93 -0.32
C HIS A 132 13.18 0.77 -1.02
N LYS A 133 13.90 1.86 -1.30
CA LYS A 133 15.16 1.85 -2.07
C LYS A 133 16.20 0.79 -1.62
N ARG A 134 16.34 0.53 -0.32
CA ARG A 134 17.20 -0.54 0.26
C ARG A 134 16.95 -1.98 -0.23
N GLN A 135 15.81 -2.23 -0.90
CA GLN A 135 15.43 -3.54 -1.42
C GLN A 135 15.60 -3.64 -2.94
N ILE A 136 16.06 -2.56 -3.56
CA ILE A 136 16.35 -2.48 -4.99
C ILE A 136 17.87 -2.42 -5.11
N TYR A 137 18.43 -3.32 -5.91
CA TYR A 137 19.86 -3.45 -6.14
C TYR A 137 20.17 -3.08 -7.58
N LEU A 138 21.21 -2.27 -7.76
CA LEU A 138 21.79 -1.96 -9.06
C LEU A 138 23.00 -2.87 -9.28
N LEU A 139 22.97 -3.63 -10.37
CA LEU A 139 24.03 -4.55 -10.76
C LEU A 139 25.07 -3.82 -11.63
N GLU A 140 26.25 -4.42 -11.79
CA GLU A 140 27.35 -3.86 -12.59
C GLU A 140 26.98 -3.68 -14.08
N ASP A 141 26.13 -4.56 -14.61
CA ASP A 141 25.57 -4.44 -15.97
C ASP A 141 24.46 -3.37 -16.07
N GLY A 142 24.16 -2.70 -14.96
CA GLY A 142 23.13 -1.69 -14.81
C GLY A 142 21.71 -2.25 -14.65
N ASN A 143 21.50 -3.57 -14.64
CA ASN A 143 20.18 -4.14 -14.38
C ASN A 143 19.75 -3.95 -12.92
N LEU A 144 18.44 -4.00 -12.68
CA LEU A 144 17.88 -3.94 -11.33
C LEU A 144 17.49 -5.34 -10.85
N LYS A 145 17.78 -5.64 -9.58
CA LYS A 145 17.22 -6.77 -8.85
C LYS A 145 16.46 -6.30 -7.62
N VAL A 146 15.40 -7.00 -7.26
CA VAL A 146 14.56 -6.68 -6.09
C VAL A 146 14.44 -7.89 -5.18
N ILE A 147 14.54 -7.63 -3.88
CA ILE A 147 14.40 -8.63 -2.81
C ILE A 147 13.28 -8.28 -1.85
N ASP A 148 12.92 -9.22 -0.96
CA ASP A 148 11.94 -9.01 0.13
C ASP A 148 10.54 -8.68 -0.41
N VAL A 149 10.06 -9.55 -1.31
CA VAL A 149 8.85 -9.36 -2.11
C VAL A 149 7.62 -10.01 -1.50
N ALA A 150 7.73 -10.76 -0.40
CA ALA A 150 6.63 -11.46 0.27
C ALA A 150 5.42 -10.55 0.59
N ARG A 151 5.66 -9.24 0.76
CA ARG A 151 4.62 -8.25 1.10
C ARG A 151 4.01 -7.54 -0.11
N THR A 152 4.29 -7.99 -1.34
CA THR A 152 3.69 -7.41 -2.55
C THR A 152 2.38 -8.06 -2.97
N ILE A 153 2.16 -9.31 -2.58
CA ILE A 153 1.00 -10.12 -3.03
C ILE A 153 -0.19 -10.12 -2.07
N TRP A 154 -0.02 -9.66 -0.82
CA TRP A 154 -1.08 -9.61 0.19
C TRP A 154 -0.96 -8.35 1.06
N ARG A 155 -1.70 -7.30 0.70
CA ARG A 155 -1.71 -6.02 1.42
C ARG A 155 -3.07 -5.32 1.32
N ASP A 156 -3.72 -5.11 2.47
CA ASP A 156 -4.93 -4.26 2.56
C ASP A 156 -4.70 -2.79 2.19
N ARG A 157 -3.43 -2.36 2.19
CA ARG A 157 -3.02 -0.97 1.97
C ARG A 157 -2.10 -0.85 0.76
N VAL A 158 -2.73 -0.71 -0.40
CA VAL A 158 -2.10 -0.38 -1.68
C VAL A 158 -2.33 1.08 -2.03
N TYR A 159 -1.31 1.72 -2.59
CA TYR A 159 -1.40 3.05 -3.18
C TYR A 159 -1.26 2.94 -4.71
N PRO A 160 -2.00 3.71 -5.50
CA PRO A 160 -1.96 3.67 -6.97
C PRO A 160 -0.70 4.34 -7.57
N TYR A 161 0.22 4.79 -6.71
CA TYR A 161 1.50 5.41 -7.07
C TYR A 161 2.60 4.87 -6.12
N PRO A 162 3.90 4.96 -6.47
CA PRO A 162 5.00 4.31 -5.76
C PRO A 162 5.40 5.04 -4.46
N ARG A 163 4.43 5.18 -3.56
CA ARG A 163 4.52 5.99 -2.33
C ARG A 163 5.70 5.60 -1.42
N LYS A 164 5.93 4.31 -1.17
CA LYS A 164 7.02 3.82 -0.32
C LYS A 164 8.38 4.06 -0.96
N LEU A 165 8.51 3.94 -2.28
CA LEU A 165 9.74 4.28 -2.98
C LEU A 165 10.02 5.78 -2.87
N LEU A 166 9.03 6.62 -3.22
CA LEU A 166 9.16 8.08 -3.16
C LEU A 166 9.49 8.57 -1.75
N ASN A 167 8.81 8.06 -0.73
CA ASN A 167 9.10 8.42 0.67
C ASN A 167 10.49 7.95 1.11
N SER A 168 11.04 6.91 0.48
CA SER A 168 12.39 6.44 0.79
C SER A 168 13.47 7.32 0.19
N PHE A 169 13.21 8.07 -0.89
CA PHE A 169 14.22 8.88 -1.57
C PHE A 169 14.68 10.11 -0.79
N GLY A 170 13.86 10.66 0.10
CA GLY A 170 14.08 12.02 0.60
C GLY A 170 13.60 13.05 -0.42
N GLU A 171 13.46 14.31 -0.01
CA GLU A 171 12.69 15.29 -0.81
C GLU A 171 13.39 15.69 -2.12
N GLU A 172 14.71 15.88 -2.10
CA GLU A 172 15.49 16.26 -3.30
C GLU A 172 15.45 15.18 -4.39
N ILE A 173 15.86 13.95 -4.05
CA ILE A 173 15.86 12.82 -4.99
C ILE A 173 14.43 12.50 -5.45
N LYS A 174 13.42 12.64 -4.59
CA LYS A 174 12.02 12.47 -4.96
C LYS A 174 11.59 13.50 -6.01
N GLN A 175 11.95 14.77 -5.84
CA GLN A 175 11.64 15.82 -6.81
C GLN A 175 12.34 15.57 -8.15
N GLN A 176 13.62 15.18 -8.11
CA GLN A 176 14.39 14.81 -9.30
C GLN A 176 13.82 13.57 -10.01
N PHE A 177 13.44 12.54 -9.25
CA PHE A 177 12.78 11.37 -9.84
C PHE A 177 11.47 11.75 -10.52
N LEU A 178 10.66 12.59 -9.88
CA LEU A 178 9.39 13.05 -10.45
C LEU A 178 9.58 13.94 -11.69
N SER A 179 10.65 14.75 -11.78
CA SER A 179 10.96 15.50 -13.00
C SER A 179 11.34 14.54 -14.14
N HIS A 180 12.17 13.54 -13.88
CA HIS A 180 12.48 12.51 -14.88
C HIS A 180 11.23 11.75 -15.33
N VAL A 181 10.33 11.38 -14.41
CA VAL A 181 9.06 10.72 -14.76
C VAL A 181 8.21 11.61 -15.66
N LYS A 182 8.15 12.93 -15.39
CA LYS A 182 7.41 13.88 -16.22
C LYS A 182 7.96 13.95 -17.65
N GLU A 183 9.28 13.89 -17.80
CA GLU A 183 9.94 13.94 -19.11
C GLU A 183 9.78 12.62 -19.87
N LEU A 184 9.99 11.48 -19.20
CA LEU A 184 9.97 10.15 -19.80
C LEU A 184 8.54 9.65 -20.06
N ASN A 185 7.60 9.93 -19.16
CA ASN A 185 6.22 9.49 -19.27
C ASN A 185 5.24 10.51 -18.61
N PRO A 186 4.89 11.59 -19.33
CA PRO A 186 4.01 12.65 -18.81
C PRO A 186 2.65 12.14 -18.31
N LYS A 187 2.07 11.14 -18.97
CA LYS A 187 0.77 10.56 -18.58
C LYS A 187 0.86 9.87 -17.23
N LEU A 188 1.91 9.08 -17.01
CA LEU A 188 2.15 8.40 -15.73
C LEU A 188 2.43 9.43 -14.62
N TYR A 189 3.18 10.49 -14.93
CA TYR A 189 3.40 11.60 -14.01
C TYR A 189 2.09 12.25 -13.57
N ASP A 190 1.21 12.59 -14.51
CA ASP A 190 -0.08 13.22 -14.22
C ASP A 190 -0.98 12.31 -13.37
N GLU A 191 -0.97 11.01 -13.64
CA GLU A 191 -1.67 10.01 -12.83
C GLU A 191 -1.15 10.00 -11.39
N TRP A 192 0.17 9.91 -11.19
CA TRP A 192 0.77 9.89 -9.86
C TRP A 192 0.54 11.20 -9.12
N LEU A 193 0.71 12.34 -9.79
CA LEU A 193 0.50 13.66 -9.22
C LEU A 193 -0.94 13.83 -8.74
N HIS A 194 -1.91 13.32 -9.49
CA HIS A 194 -3.32 13.31 -9.07
C HIS A 194 -3.51 12.57 -7.74
N TYR A 195 -2.98 11.37 -7.61
CA TYR A 195 -3.12 10.58 -6.37
C TYR A 195 -2.33 11.14 -5.20
N ILE A 196 -1.15 11.73 -5.44
CA ILE A 196 -0.38 12.44 -4.42
C ILE A 196 -1.19 13.61 -3.86
N ARG A 197 -1.79 14.44 -4.73
CA ARG A 197 -2.64 15.56 -4.32
C ARG A 197 -3.88 15.10 -3.58
N MET A 198 -4.52 14.02 -4.03
CA MET A 198 -5.66 13.42 -3.32
C MET A 198 -5.27 12.97 -1.91
N GLU A 199 -4.08 12.39 -1.73
CA GLU A 199 -3.60 11.96 -0.42
C GLU A 199 -3.38 13.17 0.50
N GLU A 200 -2.75 14.22 -0.03
CA GLU A 200 -2.52 15.46 0.72
C GLU A 200 -3.83 16.12 1.17
N LEU A 201 -4.81 16.23 0.26
CA LEU A 201 -6.14 16.74 0.59
C LEU A 201 -6.85 15.86 1.63
N SER A 202 -6.73 14.53 1.49
CA SER A 202 -7.26 13.58 2.47
C SER A 202 -6.68 13.82 3.86
N ARG A 203 -5.38 14.15 3.96
CA ARG A 203 -4.70 14.51 5.22
C ARG A 203 -5.27 15.80 5.80
N GLN A 204 -5.44 16.83 4.98
CA GLN A 204 -6.02 18.10 5.40
C GLN A 204 -7.46 17.93 5.92
N ILE A 205 -8.29 17.17 5.22
CA ILE A 205 -9.66 16.85 5.65
C ILE A 205 -9.65 16.13 7.00
N CYS A 206 -8.78 15.11 7.16
CA CYS A 206 -8.66 14.39 8.42
C CYS A 206 -8.27 15.31 9.58
N GLN A 207 -7.30 16.22 9.37
CA GLN A 207 -6.90 17.19 10.39
C GLN A 207 -8.05 18.13 10.79
N VAL A 208 -8.82 18.61 9.81
CA VAL A 208 -10.00 19.44 10.05
C VAL A 208 -11.07 18.69 10.85
N LEU A 209 -11.30 17.41 10.53
CA LEU A 209 -12.27 16.56 11.25
C LEU A 209 -11.82 16.21 12.66
N MET A 210 -10.52 16.03 12.89
CA MET A 210 -9.96 15.72 14.22
C MET A 210 -9.91 16.95 15.14
N ASN A 211 -9.87 18.16 14.59
CA ASN A 211 -9.99 19.40 15.35
C ASN A 211 -11.48 19.69 15.64
N GLU A 212 -11.94 19.41 16.86
CA GLU A 212 -13.33 19.56 17.33
C GLU A 212 -13.95 20.97 17.13
N SER A 213 -13.16 21.98 16.73
CA SER A 213 -13.58 23.37 16.58
C SER A 213 -13.89 23.82 15.14
N THR A 214 -13.78 22.96 14.13
CA THR A 214 -13.80 23.45 12.73
C THR A 214 -15.21 23.49 12.11
N LYS A 215 -15.62 24.69 11.64
CA LYS A 215 -16.93 24.95 11.02
C LYS A 215 -17.11 24.17 9.71
N LYS A 216 -18.29 23.57 9.55
CA LYS A 216 -18.77 22.80 8.38
C LYS A 216 -18.43 23.41 7.00
N GLN A 217 -18.43 24.75 6.92
CA GLN A 217 -18.10 25.52 5.70
C GLN A 217 -16.67 25.30 5.16
N ASN A 218 -15.69 25.00 6.02
CA ASN A 218 -14.32 24.70 5.56
C ASN A 218 -14.23 23.33 4.90
N LEU A 219 -15.06 22.38 5.36
CA LEU A 219 -15.12 21.03 4.81
C LEU A 219 -15.70 21.05 3.39
N ASP A 220 -16.79 21.79 3.19
CA ASP A 220 -17.47 21.91 1.90
C ASP A 220 -16.53 22.51 0.82
N LYS A 221 -15.75 23.54 1.17
CA LYS A 221 -14.76 24.15 0.28
C LYS A 221 -13.57 23.24 -0.08
N LEU A 222 -13.16 22.35 0.82
CA LEU A 222 -12.15 21.33 0.52
C LEU A 222 -12.73 20.24 -0.39
N CYS A 223 -13.97 19.82 -0.14
CA CYS A 223 -14.68 18.86 -0.98
C CYS A 223 -14.93 19.40 -2.40
N GLU A 224 -15.19 20.68 -2.58
CA GLU A 224 -15.35 21.30 -3.90
C GLU A 224 -14.07 21.27 -4.75
N LYS A 225 -12.88 21.40 -4.13
CA LYS A 225 -11.59 21.26 -4.84
C LYS A 225 -11.35 19.85 -5.40
N LEU A 226 -12.11 18.86 -4.95
CA LEU A 226 -11.96 17.46 -5.33
C LEU A 226 -12.70 17.14 -6.64
N LEU A 227 -13.80 17.82 -6.99
CA LEU A 227 -14.71 17.44 -8.09
C LEU A 227 -14.19 17.69 -9.52
N ILE A 228 -12.87 17.65 -9.74
CA ILE A 228 -12.24 17.89 -11.05
C ILE A 228 -12.04 16.55 -11.77
N ARG A 229 -13.12 15.92 -12.26
CA ARG A 229 -13.05 14.89 -13.34
C ARG A 229 -14.43 14.51 -13.88
N ASP A 230 -14.48 14.19 -15.18
CA ASP A 230 -15.70 13.87 -15.95
C ASP A 230 -16.38 12.54 -15.57
N ASN A 231 -15.81 11.76 -14.65
CA ASN A 231 -16.42 10.54 -14.09
C ASN A 231 -16.48 10.58 -12.56
N GLU A 232 -17.49 11.26 -12.06
CA GLU A 232 -17.71 11.62 -10.65
C GLU A 232 -17.76 10.38 -9.72
N LYS A 233 -18.34 9.26 -10.16
CA LYS A 233 -18.54 8.07 -9.31
C LYS A 233 -17.27 7.31 -8.98
N GLU A 234 -16.39 7.12 -9.96
CA GLU A 234 -15.14 6.39 -9.78
C GLU A 234 -14.13 7.22 -8.98
N TYR A 235 -14.11 8.53 -9.23
CA TYR A 235 -13.32 9.49 -8.47
C TYR A 235 -13.72 9.52 -6.99
N ILE A 236 -15.02 9.62 -6.68
CA ILE A 236 -15.52 9.59 -5.29
C ILE A 236 -15.13 8.28 -4.59
N LYS A 237 -15.21 7.15 -5.28
CA LYS A 237 -14.80 5.85 -4.71
C LYS A 237 -13.31 5.81 -4.37
N HIS A 238 -12.45 6.28 -5.28
CA HIS A 238 -11.00 6.35 -5.03
C HIS A 238 -10.65 7.32 -3.91
N LEU A 239 -11.28 8.49 -3.89
CA LEU A 239 -11.12 9.49 -2.84
C LEU A 239 -11.55 8.94 -1.49
N HIS A 240 -12.74 8.34 -1.39
CA HIS A 240 -13.24 7.75 -0.15
C HIS A 240 -12.29 6.66 0.37
N GLY A 241 -11.77 5.80 -0.52
CA GLY A 241 -10.76 4.79 -0.17
C GLY A 241 -9.45 5.40 0.35
N LEU A 242 -9.00 6.50 -0.25
CA LEU A 242 -7.77 7.19 0.15
C LEU A 242 -7.94 7.94 1.48
N VAL A 243 -9.06 8.66 1.65
CA VAL A 243 -9.44 9.32 2.91
C VAL A 243 -9.51 8.32 4.04
N HIS A 244 -10.14 7.17 3.82
CA HIS A 244 -10.20 6.10 4.83
C HIS A 244 -8.80 5.59 5.21
N LYS A 245 -7.92 5.34 4.22
CA LYS A 245 -6.53 4.92 4.49
C LYS A 245 -5.75 5.96 5.27
N VAL A 246 -5.84 7.23 4.89
CA VAL A 246 -5.18 8.35 5.56
C VAL A 246 -5.73 8.54 6.97
N PHE A 247 -7.05 8.48 7.16
CA PHE A 247 -7.67 8.57 8.48
C PHE A 247 -7.17 7.47 9.42
N LYS A 248 -7.15 6.22 8.95
CA LYS A 248 -6.56 5.10 9.70
C LYS A 248 -5.11 5.37 10.11
N GLU A 249 -4.28 5.86 9.18
CA GLU A 249 -2.89 6.21 9.48
C GLU A 249 -2.77 7.32 10.54
N GLU A 250 -3.49 8.43 10.38
CA GLU A 250 -3.42 9.58 11.29
C GLU A 250 -4.02 9.26 12.67
N TRP A 251 -5.11 8.51 12.72
CA TRP A 251 -5.71 8.09 13.98
C TRP A 251 -4.79 7.15 14.76
N VAL A 252 -4.17 6.17 14.09
CA VAL A 252 -3.18 5.29 14.72
C VAL A 252 -2.01 6.10 15.27
N LYS A 253 -1.48 7.09 14.53
CA LYS A 253 -0.42 7.99 15.03
C LYS A 253 -0.87 8.76 16.27
N MET A 254 -2.07 9.36 16.26
CA MET A 254 -2.61 10.08 17.42
C MET A 254 -2.78 9.18 18.65
N MET A 255 -3.23 7.94 18.45
CA MET A 255 -3.47 7.02 19.54
C MET A 255 -2.17 6.45 20.11
N ILE A 256 -1.14 6.24 19.27
CA ILE A 256 0.22 5.93 19.72
C ILE A 256 0.78 7.07 20.57
N LEU A 257 0.60 8.33 20.15
CA LEU A 257 1.02 9.51 20.93
C LEU A 257 0.28 9.60 22.28
N LYS A 258 -0.90 9.00 22.40
CA LYS A 258 -1.67 8.89 23.64
C LYS A 258 -1.37 7.60 24.44
N GLY A 259 -0.37 6.82 24.04
CA GLY A 259 0.07 5.61 24.75
C GLY A 259 -0.79 4.37 24.54
N MET A 260 -1.66 4.35 23.52
CA MET A 260 -2.50 3.18 23.21
C MET A 260 -1.86 2.20 22.22
N ASP A 261 -2.18 0.92 22.38
CA ASP A 261 -1.73 -0.19 21.55
C ASP A 261 -2.26 -0.09 20.10
N PRO A 262 -1.38 -0.01 19.08
CA PRO A 262 -1.77 0.15 17.66
C PRO A 262 -2.72 -0.92 17.14
N GLU A 263 -2.56 -2.18 17.55
CA GLU A 263 -3.35 -3.30 17.01
C GLU A 263 -4.81 -3.22 17.45
N LYS A 264 -5.04 -2.95 18.74
CA LYS A 264 -6.40 -2.72 19.28
C LYS A 264 -7.09 -1.52 18.66
N VAL A 265 -6.33 -0.48 18.30
CA VAL A 265 -6.86 0.71 17.63
C VAL A 265 -7.26 0.39 16.19
N MET A 266 -6.42 -0.32 15.44
CA MET A 266 -6.74 -0.73 14.07
C MET A 266 -8.00 -1.60 14.02
N GLN A 267 -8.11 -2.60 14.92
CA GLN A 267 -9.25 -3.50 14.98
C GLN A 267 -10.57 -2.74 15.26
N LYS A 268 -10.58 -1.80 16.21
CA LYS A 268 -11.76 -0.98 16.50
C LYS A 268 -12.18 -0.10 15.31
N ILE A 269 -11.22 0.39 14.53
CA ILE A 269 -11.51 1.19 13.34
C ILE A 269 -12.15 0.29 12.25
N ASP A 270 -11.58 -0.89 12.01
CA ASP A 270 -12.13 -1.85 11.05
C ASP A 270 -13.57 -2.25 11.40
N GLU A 271 -13.81 -2.59 12.66
CA GLU A 271 -15.15 -2.94 13.17
C GLU A 271 -16.17 -1.79 12.99
N HIS A 272 -15.76 -0.54 13.29
CA HIS A 272 -16.61 0.63 13.11
C HIS A 272 -16.99 0.85 11.64
N TRP A 273 -16.04 0.76 10.71
CA TRP A 273 -16.33 1.01 9.30
C TRP A 273 -17.05 -0.16 8.62
N ASP A 274 -16.81 -1.40 9.04
CA ASP A 274 -17.60 -2.55 8.61
C ASP A 274 -19.04 -2.50 9.13
N SER A 275 -19.29 -1.85 10.27
CA SER A 275 -20.66 -1.55 10.72
C SER A 275 -21.35 -0.53 9.80
N LEU A 276 -20.65 0.53 9.38
CA LEU A 276 -21.18 1.57 8.49
C LEU A 276 -21.46 1.06 7.07
N LYS A 277 -20.55 0.25 6.51
CA LYS A 277 -20.78 -0.41 5.21
C LYS A 277 -21.99 -1.35 5.24
N ARG A 278 -22.19 -2.07 6.36
CA ARG A 278 -23.36 -2.95 6.56
C ARG A 278 -24.66 -2.14 6.66
N GLU A 279 -24.62 -0.95 7.24
CA GLU A 279 -25.78 -0.03 7.27
C GLU A 279 -26.10 0.56 5.89
N GLU A 280 -25.11 0.89 5.06
CA GLU A 280 -25.31 1.37 3.68
C GLU A 280 -25.91 0.30 2.75
N LEU A 281 -25.63 -0.99 3.00
CA LEU A 281 -26.16 -2.13 2.24
C LEU A 281 -27.60 -2.54 2.65
N GLN A 282 -28.16 -1.96 3.72
CA GLN A 282 -29.58 -2.13 4.07
C GLN A 282 -30.36 -0.86 3.72
N PRO A 283 -31.18 -0.85 2.65
CA PRO A 283 -32.12 0.24 2.42
C PRO A 283 -33.11 0.26 3.58
N SER A 284 -33.06 1.31 4.40
CA SER A 284 -33.92 1.46 5.56
C SER A 284 -35.42 1.26 5.19
N LYS A 285 -36.06 0.29 5.85
CA LYS A 285 -37.53 0.05 5.83
C LYS A 285 -38.33 1.19 6.50
N LYS A 286 -37.88 2.45 6.46
CA LYS A 286 -38.50 3.58 7.17
C LYS A 286 -39.14 4.66 6.30
N ILE A 287 -39.55 4.32 5.06
CA ILE A 287 -40.40 5.19 4.21
C ILE A 287 -41.58 4.38 3.62
N ARG A 288 -42.27 3.56 4.42
CA ARG A 288 -43.48 2.85 3.94
C ARG A 288 -44.76 3.04 4.73
N GLU A 289 -44.77 3.83 5.80
CA GLU A 289 -46.01 4.05 6.58
C GLU A 289 -46.65 5.44 6.48
N THR A 290 -45.99 6.43 5.86
CA THR A 290 -46.58 7.78 5.71
C THR A 290 -47.19 8.09 4.34
N LYS A 291 -47.27 7.12 3.42
CA LYS A 291 -47.92 7.30 2.10
C LYS A 291 -49.26 6.57 1.91
N LYS A 292 -49.77 5.86 2.92
CA LYS A 292 -51.12 5.23 2.85
C LYS A 292 -52.27 6.14 3.30
N SER A 293 -52.00 7.34 3.82
CA SER A 293 -53.04 8.28 4.30
C SER A 293 -53.21 9.54 3.42
N LYS A 294 -52.59 9.63 2.24
CA LYS A 294 -52.74 10.78 1.34
C LYS A 294 -53.14 10.47 -0.12
N VAL A 295 -53.64 9.25 -0.40
CA VAL A 295 -54.12 8.85 -1.75
C VAL A 295 -55.66 8.89 -1.88
N LYS A 296 -56.40 9.32 -0.86
CA LYS A 296 -57.84 9.63 -0.98
C LYS A 296 -58.07 11.12 -0.76
N LEU A 297 -57.72 11.94 -1.75
CA LEU A 297 -58.30 13.26 -2.03
C LEU A 297 -57.40 13.93 -3.08
N ARG A 298 -58.02 14.38 -4.18
CA ARG A 298 -57.46 15.08 -5.36
C ARG A 298 -57.19 14.20 -6.57
N GLU A 299 -58.21 13.45 -6.99
CA GLU A 299 -58.64 13.54 -8.39
C GLU A 299 -59.41 14.85 -8.53
N ALA A 300 -58.82 15.84 -9.19
CA ALA A 300 -59.51 16.90 -9.93
C ALA A 300 -58.49 17.94 -10.40
N ASN A 301 -58.56 18.21 -11.69
CA ASN A 301 -58.10 19.39 -12.40
C ASN A 301 -56.74 19.35 -13.11
N HIS A 302 -56.87 19.84 -14.34
CA HIS A 302 -56.06 19.70 -15.53
C HIS A 302 -55.20 20.96 -15.73
N VAL A 303 -54.25 20.87 -16.68
CA VAL A 303 -53.50 21.95 -17.37
C VAL A 303 -52.26 22.55 -16.68
N GLY A 304 -51.14 22.53 -17.41
CA GLY A 304 -50.05 23.52 -17.31
C GLY A 304 -48.63 22.95 -17.15
N VAL A 305 -47.82 23.03 -18.21
CA VAL A 305 -46.34 22.94 -18.14
C VAL A 305 -45.82 24.33 -17.72
N PRO A 306 -44.88 24.46 -16.74
CA PRO A 306 -43.48 24.68 -17.13
C PRO A 306 -42.39 24.11 -16.18
N LYS A 307 -41.22 23.90 -16.80
CA LYS A 307 -39.83 23.74 -16.31
C LYS A 307 -39.60 23.87 -14.79
N LYS A 308 -38.91 22.88 -14.20
CA LYS A 308 -38.17 23.05 -12.94
C LYS A 308 -36.72 22.55 -13.04
N ARG A 309 -35.84 23.41 -12.50
CA ARG A 309 -34.43 23.19 -12.16
C ARG A 309 -34.27 21.90 -11.35
N TYR A 310 -33.22 21.13 -11.67
CA TYR A 310 -32.68 20.14 -10.75
C TYR A 310 -31.92 20.87 -9.64
N GLU A 311 -32.57 20.99 -8.47
CA GLU A 311 -31.87 21.27 -7.21
C GLU A 311 -31.16 19.99 -6.77
N GLY A 312 -29.83 20.06 -6.69
CA GLY A 312 -28.99 18.98 -6.19
C GLY A 312 -29.32 18.65 -4.74
N ALA A 313 -29.76 17.42 -4.50
CA ALA A 313 -29.95 16.89 -3.16
C ALA A 313 -28.58 16.64 -2.51
N VAL A 314 -28.14 17.57 -1.67
CA VAL A 314 -27.00 17.37 -0.76
C VAL A 314 -27.43 16.34 0.29
N VAL A 315 -26.92 15.12 0.19
CA VAL A 315 -27.10 14.08 1.21
C VAL A 315 -26.31 14.49 2.44
N GLY A 316 -26.99 15.09 3.41
CA GLY A 316 -26.39 15.53 4.66
C GLY A 316 -25.97 14.34 5.53
N ILE A 317 -24.67 14.11 5.65
CA ILE A 317 -24.08 13.20 6.64
C ILE A 317 -24.35 13.78 8.04
N LYS A 318 -25.21 13.11 8.82
CA LYS A 318 -25.37 13.36 10.26
C LYS A 318 -24.49 12.39 11.03
N MET A 319 -23.25 12.78 11.31
CA MET A 319 -22.45 12.14 12.36
C MET A 319 -22.72 12.85 13.69
N LYS A 320 -23.42 12.17 14.60
CA LYS A 320 -23.53 12.62 16.00
C LYS A 320 -22.33 12.04 16.78
N PRO A 321 -21.54 12.85 17.49
CA PRO A 321 -20.53 12.34 18.39
C PRO A 321 -21.23 11.78 19.64
N ARG A 322 -21.14 10.47 19.86
CA ARG A 322 -21.35 9.91 21.21
C ARG A 322 -19.98 9.78 21.86
N ARG A 323 -19.80 10.49 22.98
CA ARG A 323 -18.66 10.37 23.88
C ARG A 323 -18.51 8.90 24.29
N PHE A 324 -17.34 8.33 24.05
CA PHE A 324 -16.91 7.10 24.70
C PHE A 324 -15.64 7.45 25.47
N TYR A 325 -15.79 7.47 26.80
CA TYR A 325 -14.68 7.42 27.75
C TYR A 325 -14.05 6.03 27.74
#